data_AF-A0A257RW92-F1
#
_entry.id   AF-A0A257RW92-F1
#
_cell.length_a   1.000
_cell.length_b   1.000
_cell.length_c   1.000
_cell.angle_alpha   90.00
_cell.angle_beta   90.00
_cell.angle_gamma   90.00
#
_symmetry.space_group_name_H-M   'P 1'
#
loop_
_entity.id
_entity.type
_entity.pdbx_description
1 polymer ?
#
loop_
_entity_poly.entity_id
_entity_poly.type
_entity_poly.pdbx_seq_one_letter_code
_entity_poly.pdbx_strand_id
1 'polypeptide(L)'
;WPTGRMAVMEGESAVQAVHGPAIEAARAAGRAPAPEVTSAMEEMREDYEHQLDAKYAGARGYVDAIVYPEHTRRTLAMAFRAAAQNPGPHLGAFVLPAHFNDS
;
A
#
# COMPACT_ATOMS: atom_id res chain seq x y z
N TRP A 1 -3.89 1.59 -10.76
CA TRP A 1 -4.58 2.62 -11.58
C TRP A 1 -4.16 4.01 -11.14
N PRO A 2 -4.44 5.09 -11.90
CA PRO A 2 -4.07 6.45 -11.50
C PRO A 2 -4.64 6.87 -10.13
N THR A 3 -5.81 6.36 -9.78
CA THR A 3 -6.48 6.60 -8.49
C THR A 3 -6.08 5.62 -7.39
N GLY A 4 -5.16 4.69 -7.67
CA GLY A 4 -4.72 3.71 -6.68
C GLY A 4 -3.95 4.39 -5.55
N ARG A 5 -4.16 3.91 -4.31
CA ARG A 5 -3.39 4.34 -3.14
C ARG A 5 -2.69 3.15 -2.50
N MET A 6 -1.46 3.34 -2.01
CA MET A 6 -0.65 2.27 -1.41
C MET A 6 0.07 2.78 -0.16
N ALA A 7 -0.18 2.15 0.98
CA ALA A 7 0.57 2.35 2.22
C ALA A 7 0.39 1.15 3.15
N VAL A 8 1.21 1.10 4.21
CA VAL A 8 1.10 0.10 5.29
C VAL A 8 -0.20 0.29 6.09
N MET A 9 -0.59 1.55 6.32
CA MET A 9 -1.82 1.93 6.99
C MET A 9 -2.34 3.26 6.42
N GLU A 10 -3.58 3.61 6.77
CA GLU A 10 -4.19 4.88 6.41
C GLU A 10 -3.55 6.05 7.21
N GLY A 11 -3.48 7.24 6.61
CA GLY A 11 -2.71 8.37 7.14
C GLY A 11 -3.20 8.89 8.48
N GLU A 12 -4.52 9.01 8.68
CA GLU A 12 -5.08 9.44 9.97
C GLU A 12 -4.80 8.41 11.07
N SER A 13 -4.85 7.12 10.70
CA SER A 13 -4.49 6.03 11.62
C SER A 13 -3.02 6.09 12.06
N ALA A 14 -2.11 6.47 11.15
CA ALA A 14 -0.69 6.67 11.48
C ALA A 14 -0.48 7.87 12.42
N VAL A 15 -1.16 8.98 12.16
CA VAL A 15 -1.13 10.18 13.02
C VAL A 15 -1.62 9.85 14.43
N GLN A 16 -2.74 9.14 14.54
CA GLN A 16 -3.28 8.73 15.83
C GLN A 16 -2.33 7.76 16.57
N ALA A 17 -1.67 6.85 15.85
CA ALA A 17 -0.72 5.92 16.45
C ALA A 17 0.51 6.64 17.04
N VAL A 18 1.00 7.69 16.37
CA VAL A 18 2.22 8.42 16.80
C VAL A 18 1.90 9.53 17.81
N HIS A 19 0.86 10.33 17.56
CA HIS A 19 0.55 11.53 18.36
C HIS A 19 -0.62 11.36 19.33
N GLY A 20 -1.38 10.25 19.24
CA GLY A 20 -2.52 9.97 20.12
C GLY A 20 -2.23 10.13 21.61
N PRO A 21 -1.12 9.58 22.16
CA PRO A 21 -0.80 9.75 23.58
C PRO A 21 -0.63 11.21 24.02
N ALA A 22 -0.05 12.06 23.16
CA ALA A 22 0.14 13.48 23.45
C ALA A 22 -1.18 14.26 23.42
N ILE A 23 -2.06 13.93 22.47
CA ILE A 23 -3.41 14.53 22.36
C ILE A 23 -4.25 14.17 23.59
N GLU A 24 -4.26 12.89 23.98
CA GLU A 24 -5.03 12.44 25.14
C GLU A 24 -4.51 13.05 26.45
N ALA A 25 -3.18 13.18 26.61
CA ALA A 25 -2.59 13.86 27.77
C ALA A 25 -2.97 15.35 27.84
N ALA A 26 -3.00 16.05 26.70
CA ALA A 26 -3.45 17.45 26.65
C ALA A 26 -4.94 17.58 27.00
N ARG A 27 -5.77 16.70 26.43
CA ARG A 27 -7.21 16.64 26.69
C ARG A 27 -7.52 16.34 28.16
N ALA A 28 -6.80 15.38 28.77
CA ALA A 28 -6.93 15.04 30.18
C ALA A 28 -6.52 16.21 31.10
N ALA A 29 -5.56 17.02 30.67
CA ALA A 29 -5.14 18.24 31.37
C ALA A 29 -6.03 19.46 31.07
N GLY A 30 -7.12 19.31 30.31
CA GLY A 30 -8.04 20.40 29.96
C GLY A 30 -7.42 21.50 29.08
N ARG A 31 -6.33 21.19 28.36
CA ARG A 31 -5.59 22.11 27.49
C ARG A 31 -5.56 21.62 26.05
N ALA A 32 -5.36 22.53 25.11
CA ALA A 32 -5.09 22.16 23.72
C ALA A 32 -3.74 21.43 23.60
N PRO A 33 -3.56 20.57 22.58
CA PRO A 33 -2.25 20.04 22.21
C PRO A 33 -1.24 21.17 21.98
N ALA A 34 0.03 20.89 22.26
CA ALA A 34 1.09 21.86 22.01
C ALA A 34 1.16 22.18 20.50
N PRO A 35 1.43 23.43 20.10
CA PRO A 35 1.50 23.82 18.68
C PRO A 35 2.45 22.96 17.86
N GLU A 36 3.55 22.51 18.46
CA GLU A 36 4.53 21.64 17.84
C GLU A 36 3.95 20.26 17.49
N VAL A 37 3.07 19.73 18.34
CA VAL A 37 2.38 18.46 18.08
C VAL A 37 1.39 18.63 16.93
N THR A 38 0.61 19.71 16.92
CA THR A 38 -0.32 20.00 15.82
C THR A 38 0.41 20.16 14.48
N SER A 39 1.52 20.90 14.47
CA SER A 39 2.34 21.08 13.27
C SER A 39 2.92 19.75 12.77
N ALA A 40 3.44 18.91 13.67
CA ALA A 40 3.98 17.60 13.30
C ALA A 40 2.90 16.66 12.74
N MET A 41 1.67 16.73 13.27
CA MET A 41 0.54 15.97 12.73
C MET A 41 0.16 16.44 11.32
N GLU A 42 0.17 17.75 11.05
CA GLU A 42 -0.10 18.30 9.72
C GLU A 42 0.97 17.87 8.72
N GLU A 43 2.25 18.00 9.08
CA GLU A 43 3.37 17.53 8.25
C GLU A 43 3.25 16.03 7.93
N MET A 44 2.97 15.20 8.94
CA MET A 44 2.77 13.76 8.74
C MET A 44 1.60 13.46 7.80
N ARG A 45 0.49 14.21 7.88
CA ARG A 45 -0.64 14.03 6.95
C ARG A 45 -0.26 14.37 5.53
N GLU A 46 0.43 15.49 5.31
CA GLU A 46 0.88 15.92 3.99
C GLU A 46 1.85 14.89 3.38
N ASP A 47 2.80 14.40 4.18
CA ASP A 47 3.72 13.36 3.78
C ASP A 47 2.99 12.08 3.37
N TYR A 48 2.03 11.62 4.19
CA TYR A 48 1.24 10.43 3.86
C TYR A 48 0.44 10.61 2.58
N GLU A 49 -0.23 11.75 2.41
CA GLU A 49 -1.01 12.05 1.21
C GLU A 49 -0.15 12.01 -0.07
N HIS A 50 1.09 12.50 0.01
CA HIS A 50 2.06 12.40 -1.08
C HIS A 50 2.52 10.96 -1.32
N GLN A 51 2.87 10.24 -0.26
CA GLN A 51 3.41 8.87 -0.33
C GLN A 51 2.37 7.85 -0.81
N LEU A 52 1.08 8.11 -0.55
CA LEU A 52 -0.05 7.30 -0.97
C LEU A 52 -0.31 7.36 -2.49
N ASP A 53 0.20 8.36 -3.21
CA ASP A 53 -0.09 8.55 -4.64
C ASP A 53 0.50 7.41 -5.50
N ALA A 54 -0.26 6.90 -6.47
CA ALA A 54 0.19 5.87 -7.41
C ALA A 54 1.51 6.24 -8.14
N LYS A 55 1.74 7.52 -8.44
CA LYS A 55 2.97 8.05 -9.04
C LYS A 55 4.15 7.93 -8.09
N TYR A 56 3.94 8.13 -6.79
CA TYR A 56 4.96 7.93 -5.77
C TYR A 56 5.42 6.45 -5.76
N ALA A 57 4.45 5.53 -5.80
CA ALA A 57 4.70 4.10 -5.88
C ALA A 57 5.40 3.69 -7.20
N GLY A 58 4.95 4.23 -8.34
CA GLY A 58 5.54 3.98 -9.65
C GLY A 58 6.98 4.48 -9.77
N ALA A 59 7.27 5.68 -9.27
CA ALA A 59 8.62 6.26 -9.29
C ALA A 59 9.64 5.46 -8.46
N ARG A 60 9.17 4.69 -7.47
CA ARG A 60 10.01 3.84 -6.60
C ARG A 60 10.05 2.38 -7.04
N GLY A 61 9.31 2.01 -8.09
CA GLY A 61 9.25 0.63 -8.56
C GLY A 61 8.48 -0.32 -7.63
N TYR A 62 7.60 0.19 -6.76
CA TYR A 62 6.70 -0.66 -5.97
C TYR A 62 5.64 -1.33 -6.84
N VAL A 63 5.36 -0.75 -7.99
CA VAL A 63 4.49 -1.30 -9.03
C VAL A 63 5.21 -1.22 -10.37
N ASP A 64 5.00 -2.21 -11.24
CA ASP A 64 5.61 -2.23 -12.57
C ASP A 64 5.02 -1.16 -13.50
N ALA A 65 3.73 -0.83 -13.33
CA ALA A 65 3.04 0.15 -14.15
C ALA A 65 1.78 0.73 -13.48
N ILE A 66 1.52 2.01 -13.76
CA ILE A 66 0.22 2.65 -13.49
C ILE A 66 -0.64 2.50 -14.75
N VAL A 67 -1.61 1.59 -14.70
CA VAL A 67 -2.47 1.26 -15.85
C VAL A 67 -3.78 2.06 -15.77
N TYR A 68 -4.25 2.64 -16.88
CA TYR A 68 -5.62 3.19 -16.94
C TYR A 68 -6.67 2.08 -16.86
N PRO A 69 -7.82 2.29 -16.18
CA PRO A 69 -8.83 1.23 -15.99
C PRO A 69 -9.23 0.49 -17.27
N GLU A 70 -9.46 1.21 -18.36
CA GLU A 70 -9.82 0.70 -19.69
C GLU A 70 -8.75 -0.20 -20.32
N HIS A 71 -7.49 -0.05 -19.93
CA HIS A 71 -6.36 -0.86 -20.42
C HIS A 71 -6.10 -2.12 -19.59
N THR A 72 -6.81 -2.30 -18.46
CA THR A 72 -6.59 -3.42 -17.53
C THR A 72 -6.72 -4.77 -18.22
N ARG A 73 -7.82 -4.99 -18.97
CA ARG A 73 -8.07 -6.27 -19.66
C ARG A 73 -6.94 -6.64 -20.62
N ARG A 74 -6.47 -5.68 -21.41
CA ARG A 74 -5.37 -5.89 -22.37
C ARG A 74 -4.06 -6.22 -21.66
N THR A 75 -3.76 -5.51 -20.57
CA THR A 75 -2.55 -5.72 -19.78
C THR A 75 -2.54 -7.11 -19.15
N LEU A 76 -3.66 -7.53 -18.54
CA LEU A 76 -3.82 -8.86 -17.97
C LEU A 76 -3.70 -9.97 -19.03
N ALA A 77 -4.31 -9.79 -20.20
CA ALA A 77 -4.21 -10.77 -21.29
C ALA A 77 -2.76 -10.96 -21.77
N MET A 78 -1.95 -9.89 -21.81
CA MET A 78 -0.53 -9.97 -22.12
C MET A 78 0.25 -10.71 -21.02
N ALA A 79 0.08 -10.29 -19.76
CA ALA A 79 0.75 -10.91 -18.62
C ALA A 79 0.44 -12.40 -18.50
N PHE A 80 -0.82 -12.79 -18.72
CA PHE A 80 -1.25 -14.19 -18.70
C PHE A 80 -0.58 -15.03 -19.78
N ARG A 81 -0.51 -14.53 -21.03
CA ARG A 81 0.19 -15.24 -22.12
C ARG A 81 1.67 -15.45 -21.82
N ALA A 82 2.32 -14.45 -21.22
CA ALA A 82 3.71 -14.56 -20.81
C ALA A 82 3.87 -15.61 -19.68
N ALA A 83 3.02 -15.56 -18.65
CA ALA A 83 3.05 -16.49 -17.54
C ALA A 83 2.76 -17.94 -17.96
N ALA A 84 1.92 -18.15 -18.97
CA ALA A 84 1.57 -19.47 -19.49
C ALA A 84 2.72 -20.22 -20.19
N GLN A 85 3.87 -19.55 -20.40
CA GLN A 85 5.09 -20.21 -20.89
C GLN A 85 5.90 -20.88 -19.77
N ASN A 86 5.44 -20.80 -18.51
CA ASN A 86 6.07 -21.48 -17.38
C ASN A 86 5.56 -22.94 -17.28
N PRO A 87 6.44 -23.97 -17.40
CA PRO A 87 6.03 -25.38 -17.38
C PRO A 87 5.47 -25.88 -16.05
N GLY A 88 5.64 -25.15 -14.95
CA GLY A 88 5.05 -25.52 -13.66
C GLY A 88 5.59 -24.69 -12.50
N PRO A 89 4.90 -24.68 -11.36
CA PRO A 89 5.35 -23.92 -10.20
C PRO A 89 6.60 -24.56 -9.58
N HIS A 90 7.57 -23.73 -9.19
CA HIS A 90 8.66 -24.16 -8.31
C HIS A 90 8.21 -24.00 -6.86
N LEU A 91 7.60 -25.05 -6.31
CA LEU A 91 7.09 -25.07 -4.95
C LEU A 91 8.21 -25.46 -3.96
N GLY A 92 8.27 -24.76 -2.82
CA GLY A 92 9.22 -25.04 -1.73
C GLY A 92 8.83 -26.27 -0.89
N ALA A 93 9.55 -26.50 0.21
CA ALA A 93 9.52 -27.73 1.02
C ALA A 93 8.14 -28.14 1.59
N PHE A 94 7.15 -27.25 1.55
CA PHE A 94 5.78 -27.55 1.92
C PHE A 94 4.86 -27.14 0.77
N VAL A 95 4.36 -28.12 0.00
CA VAL A 95 2.96 -28.27 -0.47
C VAL A 95 2.84 -28.91 -1.87
N LEU A 96 1.90 -29.88 -1.93
CA LEU A 96 1.13 -30.52 -3.02
C LEU A 96 1.80 -30.89 -4.36
N PRO A 97 1.46 -32.06 -4.93
CA PRO A 97 1.97 -32.48 -6.23
C PRO A 97 1.60 -31.46 -7.31
N ALA A 98 2.55 -31.16 -8.21
CA ALA A 98 2.38 -30.21 -9.31
C ALA A 98 1.22 -30.57 -10.27
N HIS A 99 0.73 -31.82 -10.19
CA HIS A 99 -0.38 -32.34 -10.98
C HIS A 99 -1.36 -33.08 -10.06
N PHE A 100 -2.65 -32.73 -10.15
CA PHE A 100 -3.76 -33.50 -9.58
C PHE A 100 -4.31 -34.46 -10.64
N ASN A 101 -3.54 -35.44 -11.10
CA ASN A 101 -4.08 -36.62 -11.79
C ASN A 101 -2.99 -37.67 -12.04
N ASP A 102 -3.10 -38.80 -11.37
CA ASP A 102 -2.66 -40.12 -11.84
C ASP A 102 -3.60 -41.14 -11.18
N SER A 103 -4.74 -41.37 -11.83
CA SER A 103 -5.65 -42.50 -11.61
C SER A 103 -6.19 -42.97 -12.94
#